data_AF-H0SHW5-F1
#
_entry.id   AF-H0SHW5-F1
#
_cell.length_a   1.000
_cell.length_b   1.000
_cell.length_c   1.000
_cell.angle_alpha   90.00
_cell.angle_beta   90.00
_cell.angle_gamma   90.00
#
_symmetry.space_group_name_H-M   'P 1'
#
loop_
_entity.id
_entity.type
_entity.pdbx_description
1 polymer ?
#
loop_
_entity_poly.entity_id
_entity_poly.type
_entity_poly.pdbx_seq_one_letter_code
_entity_poly.pdbx_strand_id
1 'polypeptide(L)'
;MKQSPRMLGMTLDTWNDIRVATVFIAFVIGGAAFVANYIQLQLQRAESKTASDALEKYKSEAARDIALANQKAEQLRADNLVLEQSIRPRRWYGPFAASVRGGATATELFAIGDINSRLSTYAKTPVLIQFVPDLEARKLALQIARGLAAVGWEPQMMSPARSGIIDESIPDGVEVWTNPQMDSSWHAAQALEESLEAEGIQGDDAATKLHHDDPTSRLYPDGDIRKSIPVGTVVLLVGEKPGFYALMQKLGDGYRAAHPEEK
;
A
#
# COMPACT_ATOMS: atom_id res chain seq x y z
N MET A 1 -25.04 111.21 40.98
CA MET A 1 -24.23 110.04 40.56
C MET A 1 -25.09 108.80 40.69
N LYS A 2 -25.43 108.13 39.59
CA LYS A 2 -26.23 106.89 39.60
C LYS A 2 -25.35 105.76 40.15
N GLN A 3 -25.71 105.22 41.32
CA GLN A 3 -25.06 104.04 41.85
C GLN A 3 -25.49 102.83 41.01
N SER A 4 -24.53 102.20 40.34
CA SER A 4 -24.77 100.97 39.59
C SER A 4 -25.24 99.88 40.56
N PRO A 5 -26.33 99.15 40.25
CA PRO A 5 -26.82 98.08 41.10
C PRO A 5 -25.74 97.01 41.27
N ARG A 6 -25.36 96.74 42.53
CA ARG A 6 -24.42 95.68 42.90
C ARG A 6 -25.22 94.43 43.23
N MET A 7 -24.88 93.30 42.60
CA MET A 7 -25.36 91.98 42.99
C MET A 7 -24.23 91.28 43.76
N LEU A 8 -24.51 90.84 45.00
CA LEU A 8 -23.55 90.10 45.84
C LEU A 8 -22.21 90.83 46.09
N GLY A 9 -22.23 92.16 46.20
CA GLY A 9 -21.04 92.96 46.50
C GLY A 9 -20.11 93.25 45.30
N MET A 10 -20.40 92.71 44.12
CA MET A 10 -19.64 92.96 42.88
C MET A 10 -20.42 93.89 41.94
N THR A 11 -19.71 94.59 41.04
CA THR A 11 -20.35 95.41 40.00
C THR A 11 -20.95 94.51 38.92
N LEU A 12 -21.98 95.01 38.22
CA LEU A 12 -22.68 94.28 37.16
C LEU A 12 -21.72 93.80 36.05
N ASP A 13 -20.72 94.62 35.73
CA ASP A 13 -19.69 94.32 34.73
C ASP A 13 -18.85 93.11 35.14
N THR A 14 -18.45 93.02 36.41
CA THR A 14 -17.70 91.87 36.94
C THR A 14 -18.52 90.56 36.87
N TRP A 15 -19.84 90.63 37.07
CA TRP A 15 -20.70 89.44 36.94
C TRP A 15 -20.77 88.96 35.49
N ASN A 16 -20.82 89.89 34.54
CA ASN A 16 -20.83 89.58 33.12
C ASN A 16 -19.49 88.96 32.68
N ASP A 17 -18.37 89.50 33.14
CA ASP A 17 -17.04 88.95 32.88
C ASP A 17 -16.89 87.52 33.43
N ILE A 18 -17.42 87.26 34.63
CA ILE A 18 -17.44 85.90 35.21
C ILE A 18 -18.28 84.95 34.36
N ARG A 19 -19.47 85.36 33.89
CA ARG A 19 -20.30 84.53 32.99
C ARG A 19 -19.54 84.17 31.72
N VAL A 20 -18.95 85.16 31.05
CA VAL A 20 -18.18 84.94 29.82
C VAL A 20 -17.00 84.01 30.08
N ALA A 21 -16.28 84.21 31.20
CA ALA A 21 -15.18 83.32 31.60
C ALA A 21 -15.65 81.88 31.83
N THR A 22 -16.79 81.65 32.50
CA THR A 22 -17.32 80.29 32.73
C THR A 22 -17.76 79.59 31.44
N VAL A 23 -18.38 80.32 30.50
CA VAL A 23 -18.73 79.77 29.18
C VAL A 23 -17.47 79.43 28.39
N PHE A 24 -16.44 80.28 28.44
CA PHE A 24 -15.16 80.01 27.79
C PHE A 24 -14.48 78.77 28.37
N ILE A 25 -14.43 78.63 29.71
CA ILE A 25 -13.90 77.44 30.38
C ILE A 25 -14.68 76.18 29.98
N ALA A 26 -16.02 76.23 29.97
CA ALA A 26 -16.85 75.11 29.55
C ALA A 26 -16.60 74.72 28.08
N PHE A 27 -16.40 75.69 27.19
CA PHE A 27 -16.05 75.45 25.80
C PHE A 27 -14.68 74.78 25.66
N VAL A 28 -13.66 75.23 26.41
CA VAL A 28 -12.33 74.61 26.42
C VAL A 28 -12.39 73.17 26.94
N ILE A 29 -13.12 72.93 28.03
CA ILE A 29 -13.32 71.58 28.59
C ILE A 29 -14.05 70.68 27.57
N GLY A 30 -15.12 71.19 26.95
CA GLY A 30 -15.86 70.46 25.92
C GLY A 30 -15.01 70.13 24.69
N GLY A 31 -14.20 71.08 24.23
CA GLY A 31 -13.25 70.89 23.15
C GLY A 31 -12.20 69.82 23.48
N ALA A 32 -11.64 69.84 24.69
CA ALA A 32 -10.69 68.83 25.15
C ALA A 32 -11.31 67.42 25.20
N ALA A 33 -12.54 67.29 25.70
CA ALA A 33 -13.27 66.02 25.73
C ALA A 33 -13.55 65.49 24.31
N PHE A 34 -13.89 66.37 23.36
CA PHE A 34 -14.09 65.99 21.97
C PHE A 34 -12.80 65.47 21.31
N VAL A 35 -11.67 66.15 21.52
CA VAL A 35 -10.36 65.72 21.01
C VAL A 35 -9.96 64.38 21.62
N ALA A 36 -10.16 64.19 22.93
CA ALA A 36 -9.88 62.92 23.60
C ALA A 36 -10.69 61.75 23.01
N ASN A 37 -12.00 61.95 22.80
CA ASN A 37 -12.87 60.95 22.17
C ASN A 37 -12.45 60.66 20.72
N TYR A 38 -12.06 61.69 19.97
CA TYR A 38 -11.58 61.54 18.60
C TYR A 38 -10.29 60.70 18.54
N ILE A 39 -9.34 60.94 19.45
CA ILE A 39 -8.09 60.15 19.56
C ILE A 39 -8.40 58.69 19.91
N GLN A 40 -9.30 58.44 20.87
CA GLN A 40 -9.71 57.07 21.22
C GLN A 40 -10.36 56.34 20.04
N LEU A 41 -11.22 57.01 19.28
CA LEU A 41 -11.86 56.43 18.10
C LEU A 41 -10.85 56.07 17.01
N GLN A 42 -9.85 56.92 16.79
CA GLN A 42 -8.78 56.63 15.83
C GLN A 42 -7.90 55.46 16.29
N LEU A 43 -7.59 55.39 17.59
CA LEU A 43 -6.82 54.28 18.16
C LEU A 43 -7.59 52.94 18.01
N GLN A 44 -8.88 52.91 18.33
CA GLN A 44 -9.73 51.72 18.15
C GLN A 44 -9.83 51.29 16.69
N ARG A 45 -9.88 52.24 15.74
CA ARG A 45 -9.88 51.93 14.31
C ARG A 45 -8.55 51.34 13.85
N ALA A 46 -7.44 51.85 14.36
CA ALA A 46 -6.10 51.31 14.06
C ALA A 46 -5.95 49.89 14.62
N GLU A 47 -6.33 49.67 15.88
CA GLU A 47 -6.30 48.36 16.52
C GLU A 47 -7.22 47.36 15.80
N SER A 48 -8.45 47.76 15.47
CA SER A 48 -9.39 46.91 14.73
C SER A 48 -8.86 46.51 13.36
N LYS A 49 -8.14 47.39 12.66
CA LYS A 49 -7.55 47.06 11.36
C LYS A 49 -6.42 46.04 11.53
N THR A 50 -5.51 46.26 12.48
CA THR A 50 -4.42 45.30 12.75
C THR A 50 -4.94 43.94 13.21
N ALA A 51 -6.01 43.91 14.00
CA ALA A 51 -6.66 42.67 14.43
C ALA A 51 -7.33 41.95 13.26
N SER A 52 -7.97 42.68 12.34
CA SER A 52 -8.55 42.11 11.12
C SER A 52 -7.47 41.52 10.21
N ASP A 53 -6.40 42.27 9.96
CA ASP A 53 -5.29 41.82 9.10
C ASP A 53 -4.59 40.58 9.68
N ALA A 54 -4.38 40.54 11.00
CA ALA A 54 -3.82 39.38 11.69
C ALA A 54 -4.74 38.15 11.61
N LEU A 55 -6.06 38.37 11.73
CA LEU A 55 -7.06 37.31 11.63
C LEU A 55 -7.18 36.77 10.20
N GLU A 56 -7.10 37.61 9.18
CA GLU A 56 -7.06 37.17 7.78
C GLU A 56 -5.80 36.36 7.48
N LYS A 57 -4.65 36.82 7.97
CA LYS A 57 -3.38 36.08 7.83
C LYS A 57 -3.48 34.70 8.48
N TYR A 58 -3.96 34.63 9.72
CA TYR A 58 -4.15 33.36 10.43
C TYR A 58 -5.13 32.43 9.70
N LYS A 59 -6.24 32.95 9.17
CA LYS A 59 -7.18 32.17 8.37
C LYS A 59 -6.54 31.61 7.10
N SER A 60 -5.70 32.39 6.44
CA SER A 60 -5.01 31.95 5.21
C SER A 60 -3.94 30.88 5.50
N GLU A 61 -3.21 31.01 6.61
CA GLU A 61 -2.22 30.01 7.05
C GLU A 61 -2.92 28.71 7.46
N ALA A 62 -3.97 28.79 8.28
CA ALA A 62 -4.77 27.62 8.67
C ALA A 62 -5.39 26.91 7.45
N ALA A 63 -5.88 27.67 6.45
CA ALA A 63 -6.40 27.09 5.22
C ALA A 63 -5.32 26.33 4.41
N ARG A 64 -4.08 26.85 4.37
CA ARG A 64 -2.95 26.17 3.73
C ARG A 64 -2.56 24.89 4.47
N ASP A 65 -2.52 24.94 5.80
CA ASP A 65 -2.17 23.77 6.61
C ASP A 65 -3.22 22.65 6.48
N ILE A 66 -4.52 23.02 6.43
CA ILE A 66 -5.60 22.07 6.16
C ILE A 66 -5.46 21.46 4.76
N ALA A 67 -5.14 22.26 3.74
CA ALA A 67 -4.94 21.75 2.38
C ALA A 67 -3.76 20.77 2.30
N LEU A 68 -2.62 21.10 2.94
CA LEU A 68 -1.46 20.22 3.00
C LEU A 68 -1.74 18.92 3.77
N ALA A 69 -2.48 19.00 4.88
CA ALA A 69 -2.88 17.83 5.64
C ALA A 69 -3.80 16.90 4.83
N ASN A 70 -4.76 17.47 4.08
CA ASN A 70 -5.64 16.70 3.21
C ASN A 70 -4.88 16.01 2.08
N GLN A 71 -3.93 16.71 1.43
CA GLN A 71 -3.08 16.12 0.40
C GLN A 71 -2.27 14.93 0.94
N LYS A 72 -1.66 15.07 2.13
CA LYS A 72 -0.93 13.98 2.78
C LYS A 72 -1.84 12.81 3.15
N ALA A 73 -3.06 13.08 3.61
CA ALA A 73 -4.04 12.04 3.93
C ALA A 73 -4.46 11.26 2.68
N GLU A 74 -4.62 11.91 1.53
CA GLU A 74 -4.91 11.25 0.25
C GLU A 74 -3.74 10.38 -0.24
N GLN A 75 -2.50 10.88 -0.12
CA GLN A 75 -1.30 10.10 -0.44
C GLN A 75 -1.21 8.84 0.44
N LEU A 76 -1.35 8.98 1.76
CA LEU A 76 -1.31 7.85 2.69
C LEU A 76 -2.44 6.84 2.45
N ARG A 77 -3.61 7.28 1.98
CA ARG A 77 -4.70 6.38 1.57
C ARG A 77 -4.35 5.62 0.28
N ALA A 78 -3.76 6.29 -0.70
CA ALA A 78 -3.30 5.66 -1.93
C ALA A 78 -2.21 4.61 -1.63
N ASP A 79 -1.23 4.95 -0.80
CA ASP A 79 -0.15 4.04 -0.39
C ASP A 79 -0.68 2.85 0.41
N ASN A 80 -1.63 3.06 1.33
CA ASN A 80 -2.28 1.96 2.03
C ASN A 80 -3.05 1.05 1.08
N LEU A 81 -3.73 1.59 0.06
CA LEU A 81 -4.47 0.78 -0.90
C LEU A 81 -3.52 -0.09 -1.73
N VAL A 82 -2.36 0.46 -2.13
CA VAL A 82 -1.30 -0.30 -2.81
C VAL A 82 -0.73 -1.39 -1.89
N LEU A 83 -0.48 -1.05 -0.62
CA LEU A 83 0.01 -2.01 0.37
C LEU A 83 -1.02 -3.13 0.62
N GLU A 84 -2.29 -2.80 0.81
CA GLU A 84 -3.36 -3.80 0.94
C GLU A 84 -3.46 -4.68 -0.30
N GLN A 85 -3.33 -4.12 -1.50
CA GLN A 85 -3.30 -4.90 -2.74
C GLN A 85 -2.08 -5.84 -2.80
N SER A 86 -0.94 -5.43 -2.24
CA SER A 86 0.26 -6.26 -2.17
C SER A 86 0.15 -7.39 -1.12
N ILE A 87 -0.50 -7.12 0.02
CA ILE A 87 -0.67 -8.04 1.15
C ILE A 87 -1.87 -8.97 0.99
N ARG A 88 -2.85 -8.64 0.12
CA ARG A 88 -4.02 -9.48 -0.11
C ARG A 88 -3.56 -10.91 -0.43
N PRO A 89 -3.92 -11.91 0.42
CA PRO A 89 -3.48 -13.27 0.23
C PRO A 89 -3.94 -13.70 -1.16
N ARG A 90 -3.02 -14.25 -1.96
CA ARG A 90 -3.34 -14.77 -3.30
C ARG A 90 -4.55 -15.71 -3.18
N ARG A 91 -5.72 -15.19 -3.52
CA ARG A 91 -6.92 -16.00 -3.65
C ARG A 91 -6.74 -16.69 -4.99
N TRP A 92 -6.41 -17.97 -4.92
CA TRP A 92 -6.39 -18.83 -6.09
C TRP A 92 -7.82 -18.84 -6.65
N TYR A 93 -8.09 -18.12 -7.74
CA TYR A 93 -9.41 -18.08 -8.39
C TYR A 93 -9.50 -19.04 -9.57
N GLY A 94 -8.51 -19.94 -9.68
CA GLY A 94 -8.46 -20.97 -10.70
C GLY A 94 -9.46 -22.10 -10.44
N PRO A 95 -9.95 -22.76 -11.51
CA PRO A 95 -10.74 -24.00 -11.46
C PRO A 95 -10.26 -24.95 -10.35
N PHE A 96 -8.96 -25.23 -10.26
CA PHE A 96 -8.41 -26.13 -9.25
C PHE A 96 -8.72 -25.72 -7.80
N ALA A 97 -8.65 -24.42 -7.49
CA ALA A 97 -8.95 -23.88 -6.16
C ALA A 97 -10.43 -23.89 -5.83
N ALA A 98 -11.27 -23.81 -6.86
CA ALA A 98 -12.72 -23.84 -6.77
C ALA A 98 -13.20 -25.26 -6.43
N SER A 99 -12.51 -26.30 -6.94
CA SER A 99 -12.76 -27.71 -6.59
C SER A 99 -12.52 -27.99 -5.10
N VAL A 100 -11.49 -27.38 -4.51
CA VAL A 100 -11.13 -27.55 -3.09
C VAL A 100 -12.08 -26.78 -2.16
N ARG A 101 -12.72 -25.71 -2.65
CA ARG A 101 -13.59 -24.83 -1.85
C ARG A 101 -15.09 -25.09 -1.99
N GLY A 102 -15.50 -25.99 -2.89
CA GLY A 102 -16.91 -26.36 -3.06
C GLY A 102 -17.82 -25.22 -3.55
N GLY A 103 -17.25 -24.20 -4.19
CA GLY A 103 -17.95 -22.98 -4.61
C GLY A 103 -17.66 -22.55 -6.05
N ALA A 104 -17.31 -23.50 -6.91
CA ALA A 104 -16.92 -23.22 -8.29
C ALA A 104 -18.10 -22.78 -9.17
N THR A 105 -17.86 -21.79 -10.03
CA THR A 105 -18.81 -21.42 -11.09
C THR A 105 -18.90 -22.53 -12.15
N ALA A 106 -19.97 -22.58 -12.95
CA ALA A 106 -20.15 -23.63 -13.95
C ALA A 106 -18.97 -23.72 -14.94
N THR A 107 -18.43 -22.58 -15.36
CA THR A 107 -17.24 -22.52 -16.23
C THR A 107 -15.99 -23.05 -15.53
N GLU A 108 -15.79 -22.72 -14.25
CA GLU A 108 -14.71 -23.29 -13.43
C GLU A 108 -14.87 -24.80 -13.27
N LEU A 109 -16.09 -25.32 -13.11
CA LEU A 109 -16.36 -26.76 -13.03
C LEU A 109 -15.99 -27.51 -14.31
N PHE A 110 -16.21 -26.92 -15.49
CA PHE A 110 -15.80 -27.54 -16.76
C PHE A 110 -14.28 -27.57 -16.92
N ALA A 111 -13.57 -26.50 -16.55
CA ALA A 111 -12.11 -26.46 -16.57
C ALA A 111 -11.49 -27.40 -15.52
N ILE A 112 -12.09 -27.52 -14.33
CA ILE A 112 -11.76 -28.56 -13.34
C ILE A 112 -11.91 -29.95 -13.97
N GLY A 113 -13.02 -30.18 -14.68
CA GLY A 113 -13.30 -31.46 -15.33
C GLY A 113 -12.23 -31.86 -16.34
N ASP A 114 -11.81 -30.92 -17.20
CA ASP A 114 -10.78 -31.18 -18.22
C ASP A 114 -9.41 -31.46 -17.58
N ILE A 115 -8.94 -30.62 -16.66
CA ILE A 115 -7.68 -30.82 -15.94
C ILE A 115 -7.69 -32.15 -15.17
N ASN A 116 -8.77 -32.43 -14.43
CA ASN A 116 -8.90 -33.68 -13.70
C ASN A 116 -8.90 -34.89 -14.63
N SER A 117 -9.55 -34.81 -15.80
CA SER A 117 -9.56 -35.92 -16.75
C SER A 117 -8.15 -36.23 -17.28
N ARG A 118 -7.37 -35.20 -17.64
CA ARG A 118 -5.98 -35.36 -18.12
C ARG A 118 -5.09 -35.95 -17.03
N LEU A 119 -5.12 -35.38 -15.82
CA LEU A 119 -4.29 -35.83 -14.72
C LEU A 119 -4.70 -37.21 -14.18
N SER A 120 -5.99 -37.54 -14.17
CA SER A 120 -6.47 -38.85 -13.69
C SER A 120 -5.98 -40.03 -14.53
N THR A 121 -5.59 -39.80 -15.79
CA THR A 121 -4.93 -40.80 -16.64
C THR A 121 -3.62 -41.31 -16.02
N TYR A 122 -2.98 -40.48 -15.19
CA TYR A 122 -1.72 -40.76 -14.50
C TYR A 122 -1.91 -40.98 -12.99
N ALA A 123 -3.06 -41.53 -12.57
CA ALA A 123 -3.29 -41.86 -11.16
C ALA A 123 -2.17 -42.74 -10.57
N LYS A 124 -1.94 -42.61 -9.26
CA LYS A 124 -0.85 -43.23 -8.48
C LYS A 124 0.56 -42.76 -8.84
N THR A 125 0.69 -41.67 -9.59
CA THR A 125 2.01 -41.04 -9.80
C THR A 125 2.50 -40.44 -8.48
N PRO A 126 3.68 -40.84 -7.97
CA PRO A 126 4.25 -40.24 -6.77
C PRO A 126 4.75 -38.83 -7.07
N VAL A 127 4.44 -37.88 -6.18
CA VAL A 127 4.92 -36.50 -6.30
C VAL A 127 5.62 -36.07 -5.03
N LEU A 128 6.84 -35.57 -5.16
CA LEU A 128 7.56 -34.95 -4.05
C LEU A 128 7.46 -33.44 -4.18
N ILE A 129 6.94 -32.77 -3.16
CA ILE A 129 6.72 -31.32 -3.18
C ILE A 129 7.65 -30.69 -2.16
N GLN A 130 8.62 -29.90 -2.63
CA GLN A 130 9.41 -29.01 -1.79
C GLN A 130 8.90 -27.57 -1.97
N PHE A 131 8.90 -26.80 -0.90
CA PHE A 131 8.53 -25.40 -0.93
C PHE A 131 9.49 -24.58 -0.07
N VAL A 132 9.74 -23.33 -0.48
CA VAL A 132 10.49 -22.34 0.31
C VAL A 132 9.76 -22.10 1.65
N PRO A 133 10.44 -21.86 2.78
CA PRO A 133 9.83 -21.67 4.11
C PRO A 133 9.02 -20.37 4.27
N ASP A 134 8.28 -19.98 3.25
CA ASP A 134 7.31 -18.90 3.20
C ASP A 134 5.88 -19.40 3.43
N LEU A 135 5.03 -18.55 4.02
CA LEU A 135 3.64 -18.87 4.34
C LEU A 135 2.79 -19.05 3.07
N GLU A 136 3.03 -18.24 2.02
CA GLU A 136 2.29 -18.33 0.76
C GLU A 136 2.72 -19.57 -0.02
N ALA A 137 4.03 -19.81 -0.16
CA ALA A 137 4.58 -21.00 -0.82
C ALA A 137 4.05 -22.29 -0.16
N ARG A 138 4.04 -22.36 1.17
CA ARG A 138 3.46 -23.49 1.92
C ARG A 138 1.97 -23.69 1.66
N LYS A 139 1.19 -22.60 1.63
CA LYS A 139 -0.25 -22.66 1.33
C LYS A 139 -0.49 -23.18 -0.09
N LEU A 140 0.27 -22.68 -1.07
CA LEU A 140 0.18 -23.11 -2.46
C LEU A 140 0.56 -24.59 -2.60
N ALA A 141 1.68 -25.02 -2.02
CA ALA A 141 2.10 -26.41 -2.00
C ALA A 141 1.01 -27.34 -1.43
N LEU A 142 0.40 -26.98 -0.30
CA LEU A 142 -0.71 -27.74 0.30
C LEU A 142 -1.95 -27.79 -0.60
N GLN A 143 -2.25 -26.71 -1.29
CA GLN A 143 -3.38 -26.63 -2.19
C GLN A 143 -3.17 -27.50 -3.44
N ILE A 144 -1.97 -27.47 -4.04
CA ILE A 144 -1.57 -28.35 -5.15
C ILE A 144 -1.64 -29.81 -4.70
N ALA A 145 -1.04 -30.14 -3.55
CA ALA A 145 -1.07 -31.48 -2.97
C ALA A 145 -2.51 -32.01 -2.81
N ARG A 146 -3.44 -31.19 -2.35
CA ARG A 146 -4.85 -31.62 -2.19
C ARG A 146 -5.53 -31.95 -3.50
N GLY A 147 -5.37 -31.12 -4.53
CA GLY A 147 -6.02 -31.42 -5.80
C GLY A 147 -5.33 -32.55 -6.57
N LEU A 148 -4.00 -32.71 -6.44
CA LEU A 148 -3.29 -33.90 -6.93
C LEU A 148 -3.83 -35.17 -6.26
N ALA A 149 -3.99 -35.15 -4.94
CA ALA A 149 -4.58 -36.28 -4.21
C ALA A 149 -6.04 -36.56 -4.64
N ALA A 150 -6.81 -35.52 -4.97
CA ALA A 150 -8.20 -35.67 -5.44
C ALA A 150 -8.30 -36.36 -6.82
N VAL A 151 -7.28 -36.22 -7.68
CA VAL A 151 -7.19 -36.94 -8.97
C VAL A 151 -6.46 -38.29 -8.86
N GLY A 152 -6.17 -38.74 -7.63
CA GLY A 152 -5.58 -40.05 -7.34
C GLY A 152 -4.05 -40.12 -7.42
N TRP A 153 -3.35 -38.99 -7.45
CA TRP A 153 -1.88 -38.96 -7.35
C TRP A 153 -1.43 -39.07 -5.88
N GLU A 154 -0.14 -39.32 -5.64
CA GLU A 154 0.43 -39.56 -4.30
C GLU A 154 1.42 -38.45 -3.89
N PRO A 155 0.94 -37.25 -3.54
CA PRO A 155 1.81 -36.14 -3.14
C PRO A 155 2.37 -36.32 -1.73
N GLN A 156 3.65 -36.02 -1.57
CA GLN A 156 4.38 -36.04 -0.31
C GLN A 156 5.21 -34.77 -0.18
N MET A 157 5.11 -34.11 0.99
CA MET A 157 5.96 -32.96 1.28
C MET A 157 7.40 -33.43 1.55
N MET A 158 8.36 -32.71 1.00
CA MET A 158 9.79 -33.00 1.07
C MET A 158 10.52 -31.83 1.72
N SER A 159 11.50 -32.14 2.58
CA SER A 159 12.39 -31.13 3.17
C SER A 159 13.62 -30.90 2.30
N PRO A 160 14.29 -29.74 2.43
CA PRO A 160 15.55 -29.45 1.72
C PRO A 160 16.63 -30.51 1.96
N ALA A 161 16.66 -31.09 3.16
CA ALA A 161 17.62 -32.14 3.52
C ALA A 161 17.41 -33.44 2.70
N ARG A 162 16.20 -33.73 2.22
CA ARG A 162 15.89 -34.93 1.43
C ARG A 162 16.12 -34.69 -0.06
N SER A 163 15.81 -33.49 -0.54
CA SER A 163 16.00 -33.11 -1.94
C SER A 163 17.43 -32.70 -2.28
N GLY A 164 18.19 -32.17 -1.32
CA GLY A 164 19.48 -31.52 -1.59
C GLY A 164 19.35 -30.16 -2.30
N ILE A 165 18.13 -29.67 -2.51
CA ILE A 165 17.86 -28.37 -3.13
C ILE A 165 17.74 -27.35 -2.00
N ILE A 166 18.59 -26.32 -2.01
CA ILE A 166 18.52 -25.22 -1.06
C ILE A 166 17.33 -24.32 -1.42
N ASP A 167 16.67 -23.76 -0.40
CA ASP A 167 15.44 -23.00 -0.61
C ASP A 167 15.66 -21.77 -1.51
N GLU A 168 16.84 -21.16 -1.46
CA GLU A 168 17.22 -20.00 -2.27
C GLU A 168 17.42 -20.33 -3.77
N SER A 169 17.54 -21.61 -4.12
CA SER A 169 17.69 -22.05 -5.51
C SER A 169 16.35 -22.37 -6.20
N ILE A 170 15.26 -22.39 -5.43
CA ILE A 170 13.93 -22.65 -5.96
C ILE A 170 13.44 -21.36 -6.64
N PRO A 171 13.11 -21.39 -7.94
CA PRO A 171 12.62 -20.21 -8.62
C PRO A 171 11.23 -19.83 -8.12
N ASP A 172 10.89 -18.55 -8.28
CA ASP A 172 9.55 -18.05 -7.98
C ASP A 172 8.46 -18.80 -8.79
N GLY A 173 7.34 -19.12 -8.14
CA GLY A 173 6.23 -19.85 -8.74
C GLY A 173 6.27 -21.36 -8.50
N VAL A 174 5.82 -22.15 -9.48
CA VAL A 174 5.85 -23.62 -9.42
C VAL A 174 6.62 -24.16 -10.60
N GLU A 175 7.56 -25.06 -10.31
CA GLU A 175 8.37 -25.74 -11.30
C GLU A 175 8.18 -27.27 -11.18
N VAL A 176 8.09 -27.94 -12.34
CA VAL A 176 7.85 -29.39 -12.43
C VAL A 176 9.09 -30.08 -12.98
N TRP A 177 9.67 -30.97 -12.18
CA TRP A 177 10.85 -31.75 -12.52
C TRP A 177 10.51 -33.23 -12.59
N THR A 178 11.17 -33.94 -13.50
CA THR A 178 11.04 -35.39 -13.65
C THR A 178 12.32 -35.96 -14.23
N ASN A 179 12.57 -37.26 -14.04
CA ASN A 179 13.68 -37.92 -14.71
C ASN A 179 13.26 -38.28 -16.15
N PRO A 180 13.89 -37.70 -17.20
CA PRO A 180 13.48 -37.92 -18.59
C PRO A 180 13.76 -39.33 -19.10
N GLN A 181 14.51 -40.16 -18.37
CA GLN A 181 14.80 -41.54 -18.77
C GLN A 181 13.57 -42.48 -18.68
N MET A 182 12.38 -41.95 -18.39
CA MET A 182 11.18 -42.74 -18.11
C MET A 182 9.93 -42.15 -18.77
N ASP A 183 9.35 -42.92 -19.70
CA ASP A 183 8.23 -42.47 -20.54
C ASP A 183 6.99 -42.07 -19.73
N SER A 184 6.61 -42.83 -18.69
CA SER A 184 5.34 -42.57 -17.97
C SER A 184 5.37 -41.36 -17.04
N SER A 185 6.43 -41.18 -16.26
CA SER A 185 6.59 -40.02 -15.38
C SER A 185 6.89 -38.74 -16.15
N TRP A 186 7.47 -38.85 -17.35
CA TRP A 186 7.64 -37.74 -18.27
C TRP A 186 6.28 -37.20 -18.74
N HIS A 187 5.43 -38.07 -19.29
CA HIS A 187 4.09 -37.65 -19.74
C HIS A 187 3.20 -37.14 -18.60
N ALA A 188 3.33 -37.73 -17.41
CA ALA A 188 2.63 -37.23 -16.22
C ALA A 188 3.11 -35.82 -15.83
N ALA A 189 4.43 -35.59 -15.80
CA ALA A 189 5.00 -34.28 -15.51
C ALA A 189 4.58 -33.23 -16.55
N GLN A 190 4.59 -33.58 -17.83
CA GLN A 190 4.15 -32.71 -18.92
C GLN A 190 2.67 -32.34 -18.78
N ALA A 191 1.79 -33.32 -18.53
CA ALA A 191 0.37 -33.06 -18.31
C ALA A 191 0.13 -32.16 -17.08
N LEU A 192 0.94 -32.31 -16.03
CA LEU A 192 0.90 -31.46 -14.86
C LEU A 192 1.37 -30.04 -15.16
N GLU A 193 2.47 -29.87 -15.87
CA GLU A 193 2.98 -28.55 -16.27
C GLU A 193 1.96 -27.81 -17.14
N GLU A 194 1.43 -28.45 -18.19
CA GLU A 194 0.40 -27.85 -19.05
C GLU A 194 -0.85 -27.44 -18.24
N SER A 195 -1.20 -28.21 -17.22
CA SER A 195 -2.32 -27.87 -16.32
C SER A 195 -2.01 -26.68 -15.43
N LEU A 196 -0.77 -26.55 -14.93
CA LEU A 196 -0.33 -25.41 -14.12
C LEU A 196 -0.16 -24.13 -14.95
N GLU A 197 0.28 -24.26 -16.20
CA GLU A 197 0.38 -23.15 -17.17
C GLU A 197 -1.01 -22.62 -17.53
N ALA A 198 -1.96 -23.50 -17.83
CA ALA A 198 -3.35 -23.13 -18.12
C ALA A 198 -4.02 -22.35 -16.97
N GLU A 199 -3.55 -22.56 -15.74
CA GLU A 199 -4.02 -21.89 -14.53
C GLU A 199 -3.22 -20.62 -14.18
N GLY A 200 -2.15 -20.32 -14.93
CA GLY A 200 -1.28 -19.15 -14.71
C GLY A 200 -0.48 -19.22 -13.41
N ILE A 201 -0.13 -20.42 -12.96
CA ILE A 201 0.60 -20.66 -11.69
C ILE A 201 2.11 -20.79 -11.91
N GLN A 202 2.53 -21.03 -13.16
CA GLN A 202 3.92 -21.21 -13.53
C GLN A 202 4.73 -19.90 -13.33
N GLY A 203 6.02 -20.03 -13.01
CA GLY A 203 6.92 -18.89 -12.90
C GLY A 203 7.05 -18.13 -14.24
N ASP A 204 7.20 -16.81 -14.18
CA ASP A 204 7.23 -15.90 -15.36
C ASP A 204 8.43 -16.15 -16.31
N ASP A 205 9.42 -16.93 -15.88
CA ASP A 205 10.57 -17.23 -16.72
C ASP A 205 10.22 -18.30 -17.77
N ALA A 206 10.22 -17.91 -19.05
CA ALA A 206 10.14 -18.86 -20.17
C ALA A 206 11.32 -19.86 -20.20
N ALA A 207 12.35 -19.62 -19.37
CA ALA A 207 13.47 -20.51 -19.12
C ALA A 207 13.17 -21.65 -18.12
N THR A 208 11.96 -21.68 -17.54
CA THR A 208 11.48 -22.65 -16.54
C THR A 208 10.55 -23.71 -17.16
N LYS A 209 10.44 -23.75 -18.49
CA LYS A 209 9.76 -24.83 -19.23
C LYS A 209 10.49 -26.14 -18.96
N LEU A 210 9.75 -27.20 -18.66
CA LEU A 210 10.16 -28.60 -18.52
C LEU A 210 11.62 -28.79 -18.96
N HIS A 211 12.55 -28.77 -17.99
CA HIS A 211 13.98 -28.78 -18.31
C HIS A 211 14.34 -30.10 -18.98
N HIS A 212 14.29 -30.09 -20.32
CA HIS A 212 14.63 -31.22 -21.17
C HIS A 212 16.15 -31.41 -21.24
N ASP A 213 16.93 -30.34 -21.03
CA ASP A 213 18.31 -30.33 -21.48
C ASP A 213 19.36 -30.46 -20.37
N ASP A 214 20.16 -31.50 -20.61
CA ASP A 214 21.38 -31.91 -19.97
C ASP A 214 21.31 -32.02 -18.43
N PRO A 215 21.12 -33.26 -17.93
CA PRO A 215 21.28 -33.60 -16.52
C PRO A 215 22.52 -33.02 -15.81
N THR A 216 23.53 -32.53 -16.54
CA THR A 216 24.78 -31.95 -16.00
C THR A 216 24.84 -30.41 -16.00
N SER A 217 23.89 -29.69 -16.59
CA SER A 217 24.13 -28.28 -16.98
C SER A 217 23.59 -27.19 -16.07
N ARG A 218 22.82 -27.50 -15.01
CA ARG A 218 22.48 -26.52 -13.98
C ARG A 218 23.04 -26.94 -12.62
N LEU A 219 24.07 -26.17 -12.24
CA LEU A 219 24.78 -26.08 -10.97
C LEU A 219 24.00 -26.61 -9.77
N TYR A 220 24.30 -27.85 -9.36
CA TYR A 220 24.17 -28.25 -7.96
C TYR A 220 25.56 -28.13 -7.33
N PRO A 221 25.73 -27.29 -6.31
CA PRO A 221 27.02 -27.16 -5.64
C PRO A 221 27.53 -28.47 -5.01
N ASP A 222 26.64 -29.40 -4.61
CA ASP A 222 27.03 -30.43 -3.63
C ASP A 222 26.52 -31.88 -3.84
N GLY A 223 25.85 -32.26 -4.94
CA GLY A 223 25.56 -33.69 -5.13
C GLY A 223 24.58 -34.09 -6.22
N ASP A 224 24.70 -35.35 -6.65
CA ASP A 224 23.85 -36.01 -7.63
C ASP A 224 22.49 -36.38 -6.98
N ILE A 225 21.60 -35.40 -6.89
CA ILE A 225 20.23 -35.50 -6.33
C ILE A 225 19.44 -36.68 -6.93
N ARG A 226 19.83 -37.14 -8.12
CA ARG A 226 19.23 -38.29 -8.81
C ARG A 226 19.28 -39.58 -7.99
N LYS A 227 20.18 -39.70 -7.02
CA LYS A 227 20.28 -40.91 -6.18
C LYS A 227 19.21 -40.98 -5.09
N SER A 228 18.61 -39.86 -4.67
CA SER A 228 17.63 -39.84 -3.57
C SER A 228 16.17 -39.79 -4.04
N ILE A 229 15.92 -39.37 -5.28
CA ILE A 229 14.57 -39.33 -5.85
C ILE A 229 14.21 -40.72 -6.41
N PRO A 230 13.12 -41.36 -5.95
CA PRO A 230 12.69 -42.63 -6.49
C PRO A 230 12.37 -42.54 -7.98
N VAL A 231 12.71 -43.59 -8.70
CA VAL A 231 12.31 -43.84 -10.09
C VAL A 231 10.81 -43.62 -10.29
N GLY A 232 10.43 -42.89 -11.35
CA GLY A 232 9.04 -42.62 -11.69
C GLY A 232 8.36 -41.53 -10.87
N THR A 233 9.12 -40.70 -10.14
CA THR A 233 8.60 -39.63 -9.28
C THR A 233 8.67 -38.28 -9.97
N VAL A 234 7.58 -37.52 -9.89
CA VAL A 234 7.55 -36.09 -10.27
C VAL A 234 7.95 -35.26 -9.06
N VAL A 235 8.83 -34.29 -9.24
CA VAL A 235 9.23 -33.35 -8.21
C VAL A 235 8.61 -31.99 -8.52
N LEU A 236 7.96 -31.39 -7.53
CA LEU A 236 7.44 -30.04 -7.60
C LEU A 236 8.25 -29.15 -6.67
N LEU A 237 8.79 -28.07 -7.23
CA LEU A 237 9.42 -27.00 -6.47
C LEU A 237 8.47 -25.81 -6.44
N VAL A 238 8.14 -25.35 -5.24
CA VAL A 238 7.18 -24.26 -5.03
C VAL A 238 7.92 -23.10 -4.37
N GLY A 239 8.29 -22.12 -5.18
CA GLY A 239 8.97 -20.92 -4.74
C GLY A 239 8.03 -19.84 -4.21
N GLU A 240 8.63 -18.70 -3.89
CA GLU A 240 7.90 -17.52 -3.51
C GLU A 240 7.08 -16.97 -4.69
N LYS A 241 6.19 -16.03 -4.39
CA LYS A 241 5.43 -15.30 -5.39
C LYS A 241 6.43 -14.51 -6.28
N PRO A 242 6.39 -14.63 -7.63
CA PRO A 242 7.22 -13.83 -8.57
C PRO A 242 6.95 -12.32 -8.56
N GLY A 243 6.34 -11.81 -7.49
CA GLY A 243 5.91 -10.44 -7.35
C GLY A 243 6.79 -9.65 -6.41
N PHE A 244 7.24 -10.14 -5.25
CA PHE A 244 7.77 -9.20 -4.26
C PHE A 244 9.11 -8.61 -4.67
N TYR A 245 10.12 -9.42 -4.97
CA TYR A 245 11.41 -8.91 -5.40
C TYR A 245 11.34 -8.21 -6.76
N ALA A 246 10.61 -8.77 -7.72
CA ALA A 246 10.42 -8.14 -9.03
C ALA A 246 9.66 -6.80 -8.93
N LEU A 247 8.66 -6.68 -8.04
CA LEU A 247 7.93 -5.44 -7.80
C LEU A 247 8.76 -4.46 -6.99
N MET A 248 9.51 -4.90 -5.97
CA MET A 248 10.43 -4.05 -5.22
C MET A 248 11.57 -3.54 -6.09
N GLN A 249 12.07 -4.35 -7.02
CA GLN A 249 13.04 -3.95 -8.01
C GLN A 249 12.44 -2.95 -8.99
N LYS A 250 11.23 -3.21 -9.54
CA LYS A 250 10.51 -2.25 -10.39
C LYS A 250 10.19 -0.93 -9.66
N LEU A 251 9.79 -0.99 -8.41
CA LEU A 251 9.53 0.19 -7.57
C LEU A 251 10.83 0.95 -7.26
N GLY A 252 11.90 0.23 -6.93
CA GLY A 252 13.23 0.81 -6.71
C GLY A 252 13.79 1.47 -7.97
N ASP A 253 13.64 0.84 -9.12
CA ASP A 253 14.06 1.38 -10.41
C ASP A 253 13.19 2.58 -10.82
N GLY A 254 11.87 2.51 -10.59
CA GLY A 254 10.96 3.65 -10.79
C GLY A 254 11.27 4.83 -9.88
N TYR A 255 11.58 4.57 -8.60
CA TYR A 255 11.99 5.60 -7.64
C TYR A 255 13.30 6.28 -8.06
N ARG A 256 14.32 5.50 -8.43
CA ARG A 256 15.61 6.02 -8.95
C ARG A 256 15.43 6.81 -10.24
N ALA A 257 14.49 6.42 -11.11
CA ALA A 257 14.19 7.17 -12.33
C ALA A 257 13.49 8.51 -12.02
N ALA A 258 12.66 8.56 -10.98
CA ALA A 258 11.98 9.79 -10.55
C ALA A 258 12.88 10.76 -9.76
N HIS A 259 13.97 10.27 -9.15
CA HIS A 259 14.89 11.07 -8.31
C HIS A 259 16.35 10.90 -8.78
N PRO A 260 16.72 11.41 -9.97
CA PRO A 260 18.07 11.24 -10.51
C PRO A 260 19.16 11.97 -9.70
N GLU A 261 18.76 12.95 -8.88
CA GLU A 261 19.64 13.83 -8.09
C GLU A 261 20.15 13.18 -6.78
N GLU A 262 19.51 12.11 -6.30
CA GLU A 262 19.84 11.44 -5.01
C GLU A 262 20.82 10.26 -5.16
N LYS A 263 21.62 10.24 -6.23
CA LYS A 263 22.64 9.22 -6.47
C LYS A 263 23.98 9.53 -5.82
#